data_AF-A0A0K9YZ97-F1
#
_entry.id   AF-A0A0K9YZ97-F1
#
_cell.length_a   1.000
_cell.length_b   1.000
_cell.length_c   1.000
_cell.angle_alpha   90.00
_cell.angle_beta   90.00
_cell.angle_gamma   90.00
#
_symmetry.space_group_name_H-M   'P 1'
#
loop_
_entity.id
_entity.type
_entity.pdbx_description
1 polymer ?
#
loop_
_entity_poly.entity_id
_entity_poly.type
_entity_poly.pdbx_seq_one_letter_code
_entity_poly.pdbx_strand_id
1 'polypeptide(L)' 'MDQAQKQEWYGQVASLCQSKAEEFAMLGYENVTAEEVWECVVSSYKEFPPLHRLVNDVLSLKPNKYMNYLMIQMYKNS' A
#
# COMPACT_ATOMS: atom_id res chain seq x y z
N MET A 1 -1.09 7.38 -14.36
CA MET A 1 -0.32 8.12 -13.35
C MET A 1 1.11 8.24 -13.85
N ASP A 2 1.67 9.45 -13.87
CA ASP A 2 3.10 9.60 -14.12
C ASP A 2 3.92 9.22 -12.87
N GLN A 3 5.22 8.96 -13.07
CA GLN A 3 6.12 8.53 -11.99
C GLN A 3 6.41 9.65 -10.98
N ALA A 4 6.40 10.92 -11.41
CA ALA A 4 6.75 12.05 -10.55
C ALA A 4 5.67 12.28 -9.48
N GLN A 5 4.40 12.27 -9.88
CA GLN A 5 3.26 12.37 -8.99
C GLN A 5 3.22 11.18 -8.02
N LYS A 6 3.53 9.97 -8.49
CA LYS A 6 3.60 8.79 -7.62
C LYS A 6 4.65 8.93 -6.52
N GLN A 7 5.83 9.45 -6.86
CA GLN A 7 6.90 9.68 -5.91
C GLN A 7 6.55 10.76 -4.89
N GLU A 8 5.96 11.88 -5.35
CA GLU A 8 5.51 12.96 -4.47
C GLU A 8 4.49 12.46 -3.44
N TRP A 9 3.49 11.70 -3.90
CA TRP A 9 2.44 11.18 -3.04
C TRP A 9 2.96 10.14 -2.06
N TYR A 10 3.85 9.24 -2.50
CA TYR A 10 4.51 8.31 -1.58
C TYR A 10 5.25 9.06 -0.47
N GLY A 11 5.97 10.13 -0.80
CA GLY A 11 6.66 10.97 0.20
C GLY A 11 5.74 11.52 1.28
N GLN A 12 4.46 11.80 0.96
CA GLN A 12 3.48 12.32 1.93
C GLN A 12 2.91 11.25 2.86
N VAL A 13 2.88 9.97 2.43
CA VAL A 13 2.27 8.88 3.21
C VAL A 13 3.26 7.79 3.65
N ALA A 14 4.54 7.91 3.31
CA ALA A 14 5.56 6.89 3.57
C ALA A 14 5.62 6.47 5.05
N SER A 15 5.52 7.43 5.98
CA SER A 15 5.47 7.15 7.42
C SER A 15 4.23 6.36 7.84
N LEU A 16 3.08 6.59 7.19
CA LEU A 16 1.86 5.82 7.42
C LEU A 16 1.97 4.41 6.84
N CYS A 17 2.60 4.26 5.66
CA CYS A 17 2.88 2.96 5.07
C CYS A 17 3.82 2.14 5.96
N GLN A 18 4.86 2.76 6.52
CA GLN A 18 5.78 2.13 7.47
C GLN A 18 5.03 1.69 8.74
N SER A 19 4.23 2.57 9.35
CA SER A 19 3.44 2.23 10.54
C SER A 19 2.45 1.09 10.27
N LYS A 20 1.84 1.04 9.07
CA LYS A 20 0.94 -0.05 8.69
C LYS A 20 1.68 -1.37 8.46
N ALA A 21 2.88 -1.34 7.89
CA ALA A 21 3.72 -2.52 7.74
C ALA A 21 4.10 -3.11 9.11
N GLU A 22 4.48 -2.25 10.07
CA GLU A 22 4.74 -2.65 11.45
C GLU A 22 3.49 -3.23 12.14
N GLU A 23 2.31 -2.64 11.92
CA GLU A 23 1.04 -3.19 12.38
C GLU A 23 0.80 -4.60 11.84
N PHE A 24 1.05 -4.83 10.56
CA PHE A 24 0.89 -6.15 9.94
C PHE A 24 1.88 -7.16 10.52
N ALA A 25 3.13 -6.75 10.76
CA ALA A 25 4.11 -7.58 11.44
C ALA A 25 3.66 -7.98 12.85
N MET A 26 3.08 -7.04 13.62
CA MET A 26 2.51 -7.34 14.94
C MET A 26 1.33 -8.34 14.88
N LEU A 27 0.63 -8.42 13.75
CA LEU A 27 -0.46 -9.37 13.50
C LEU A 27 0.04 -10.72 12.94
N GLY A 28 1.35 -10.92 12.81
CA GLY A 28 1.96 -12.16 12.29
C GLY A 28 2.16 -12.21 10.78
N TYR A 29 1.94 -11.10 10.07
CA TYR A 29 2.28 -10.97 8.66
C TYR A 29 3.72 -10.46 8.55
N GLU A 30 4.67 -11.40 8.53
CA GLU A 30 6.10 -11.09 8.48
C GLU A 30 6.53 -10.56 7.10
N ASN A 31 7.63 -9.81 7.07
CA ASN A 31 8.28 -9.28 5.87
C ASN A 31 7.46 -8.30 5.02
N VAL A 32 6.40 -7.71 5.57
CA VAL A 32 5.66 -6.63 4.90
C VAL A 32 6.50 -5.36 4.89
N THR A 33 6.66 -4.73 3.72
CA THR A 33 7.38 -3.46 3.57
C THR A 33 6.44 -2.27 3.33
N ALA A 34 6.91 -1.06 3.63
CA ALA A 34 6.16 0.17 3.36
C ALA A 34 5.86 0.34 1.87
N GLU A 35 6.80 -0.03 1.00
CA GLU A 35 6.64 -0.03 -0.45
C GLU A 35 5.53 -0.99 -0.90
N GLU A 36 5.46 -2.21 -0.36
CA GLU A 36 4.40 -3.15 -0.71
C GLU A 36 3.03 -2.69 -0.23
N VAL A 37 2.95 -2.08 0.97
CA VAL A 37 1.72 -1.44 1.46
C VAL A 37 1.28 -0.34 0.50
N TRP A 38 2.21 0.52 0.09
CA TRP A 38 1.96 1.58 -0.88
C TRP A 38 1.44 1.04 -2.20
N GLU A 39 2.16 0.10 -2.82
CA GLU A 39 1.79 -0.52 -4.10
C GLU A 39 0.43 -1.23 -4.01
N CYS A 40 0.16 -1.91 -2.89
CA CYS A 40 -1.14 -2.52 -2.64
C CYS A 40 -2.26 -1.48 -2.66
N VAL A 41 -2.08 -0.35 -1.97
CA VAL A 41 -3.10 0.72 -1.92
C VAL A 41 -3.27 1.38 -3.29
N VAL A 42 -2.18 1.81 -3.94
CA VAL A 42 -2.29 2.51 -5.22
C VAL A 42 -2.75 1.64 -6.37
N SER A 43 -2.54 0.32 -6.31
CA SER A 43 -3.06 -0.63 -7.31
C SER A 43 -4.59 -0.60 -7.43
N SER A 44 -5.29 -0.08 -6.41
CA SER A 44 -6.74 0.06 -6.41
C SER A 44 -7.24 1.33 -7.11
N TYR A 45 -6.36 2.21 -7.55
CA TYR A 45 -6.71 3.46 -8.22
C TYR A 45 -6.28 3.49 -9.69
N LYS A 46 -7.15 4.02 -10.54
CA LYS A 46 -6.80 4.38 -11.93
C LYS A 46 -6.15 5.78 -11.99
N GLU A 47 -6.55 6.65 -11.08
CA GLU A 47 -6.10 8.04 -10.91
C GLU A 47 -5.97 8.35 -9.42
N PHE A 48 -5.06 9.23 -9.03
CA PHE A 48 -4.85 9.54 -7.61
C PHE A 48 -6.11 10.16 -6.99
N PRO A 49 -6.60 9.60 -5.87
CA PRO A 49 -7.70 10.21 -5.13
C PRO A 49 -7.20 11.46 -4.38
N PRO A 50 -8.08 12.26 -3.75
CA PRO A 50 -7.65 13.26 -2.78
C PRO A 50 -6.82 12.66 -1.64
N LEU A 51 -5.86 13.43 -1.09
CA LEU A 51 -4.91 12.94 -0.08
C LEU A 51 -5.59 12.34 1.15
N HIS A 52 -6.67 12.95 1.64
CA HIS A 52 -7.40 12.43 2.80
C HIS A 52 -7.97 11.02 2.56
N ARG A 53 -8.37 10.70 1.32
CA ARG A 53 -8.84 9.35 0.98
C ARG A 53 -7.66 8.39 0.93
N LEU A 54 -6.53 8.78 0.35
CA LEU A 54 -5.33 7.95 0.33
C LEU A 54 -4.88 7.61 1.77
N VAL A 55 -4.81 8.62 2.65
CA VAL A 55 -4.49 8.45 4.07
C VAL A 55 -5.45 7.46 4.73
N ASN A 56 -6.76 7.63 4.52
CA ASN A 56 -7.77 6.71 5.04
C ASN A 56 -7.54 5.28 4.53
N ASP A 57 -7.23 5.11 3.24
CA ASP A 57 -7.13 3.80 2.62
C ASP A 57 -5.82 3.08 3.02
N VAL A 58 -4.76 3.82 3.36
CA VAL A 58 -3.57 3.28 4.03
C VAL A 58 -3.92 2.84 5.46
N LEU A 59 -4.52 3.72 6.27
CA LEU A 59 -4.81 3.44 7.68
C LEU A 59 -5.87 2.35 7.89
N SER A 60 -6.81 2.22 6.96
CA SER A 60 -7.87 1.21 7.00
C SER A 60 -7.53 -0.08 6.22
N LEU A 61 -6.31 -0.19 5.67
CA LEU A 61 -5.88 -1.37 4.95
C LEU A 61 -5.93 -2.60 5.86
N LYS A 62 -6.64 -3.64 5.42
CA LYS A 62 -6.79 -4.90 6.15
C LYS A 62 -5.81 -5.96 5.62
N PRO A 63 -5.28 -6.85 6.46
CA PRO A 63 -4.36 -7.89 6.02
C PRO A 63 -4.92 -8.78 4.90
N ASN A 64 -6.21 -9.13 4.94
CA ASN A 64 -6.84 -9.92 3.87
C ASN A 64 -6.76 -9.25 2.50
N LYS A 65 -6.90 -7.92 2.41
CA LYS A 65 -6.77 -7.18 1.15
C LYS A 65 -5.34 -7.23 0.64
N TYR A 66 -4.37 -7.08 1.54
CA TYR A 66 -2.94 -7.17 1.23
C TYR A 66 -2.55 -8.58 0.74
N MET A 67 -2.99 -9.63 1.42
CA MET A 67 -2.73 -11.02 0.99
C MET A 67 -3.30 -11.32 -0.39
N ASN A 68 -4.54 -10.87 -0.66
CA ASN A 68 -5.14 -11.01 -1.98
C ASN A 68 -4.33 -10.27 -3.06
N TYR A 69 -3.84 -9.07 -2.75
CA TYR A 69 -2.96 -8.31 -3.63
C TYR A 69 -1.68 -9.09 -3.94
N LEU A 70 -0.97 -9.60 -2.92
CA LEU A 70 0.25 -10.38 -3.11
C LEU A 70 0.04 -11.61 -3.99
N MET A 71 -1.01 -12.39 -3.73
CA MET A 71 -1.35 -13.56 -4.56
C MET A 71 -1.50 -13.18 -6.02
N ILE A 72 -2.25 -12.10 -6.32
CA ILE A 72 -2.43 -11.62 -7.70
C ILE A 72 -1.09 -11.23 -8.34
N GLN A 73 -0.19 -10.57 -7.60
CA GLN A 73 1.12 -10.19 -8.14
C GLN A 73 1.99 -11.42 -8.45
N MET A 74 1.98 -12.44 -7.60
CA MET A 74 2.72 -13.69 -7.84
C MET A 74 2.26 -14.38 -9.14
N TYR A 75 0.96 -14.43 -9.40
CA TYR A 75 0.43 -15.01 -10.64
C TYR A 75 0.74 -14.17 -11.88
N LYS A 76 0.84 -12.84 -11.76
CA LYS A 76 1.18 -11.95 -12.87
C LYS A 76 2.67 -11.97 -13.22
N ASN A 77 3.52 -12.29 -12.26
CA ASN A 77 4.96 -12.41 -12.43
C ASN A 77 5.41 -13.84 -12.80
N SER A 78 4.46 -14.75 -13.07
CA SER A 78 4.67 -16.10 -13.59
C SER A 78 4.42 -16.14 -15.10
#